data_AF-Q6AER5-F1
#
_entry.id   AF-Q6AER5-F1
#
_cell.length_a   1.000
_cell.length_b   1.000
_cell.length_c   1.000
_cell.angle_alpha   90.00
_cell.angle_beta   90.00
_cell.angle_gamma   90.00
#
_symmetry.space_group_name_H-M   'P 1'
#
loop_
_entity.id
_entity.type
_entity.pdbx_description
1 polymer ?
#
loop_
_entity_poly.entity_id
_entity_poly.type
_entity_poly.pdbx_seq_one_letter_code
_entity_poly.pdbx_strand_id
1 'polypeptide(L)'
;MVSGAQASTVRHSVTDDQSDDNFSFDLPGTVTGKVVDTAGVPANLLHGVGNAMGSTEVGGSVLSTFETADGMQTLISVPSANAPQEYRFQVALPAGIKAAGFRDGGIAFVDDNASAVGALRPPWAFDARGAAVKTFFRADGQVAVLSLRVTPDMVFPVVAGIDEAVQEDVNHSQPIDPGTGL
;
A
#
# COMPACT_ATOMS: atom_id res chain seq x y z
N MET A 1 27.41 -21.03 15.90
CA MET A 1 27.09 -20.36 14.63
C MET A 1 25.61 -20.06 14.68
N VAL A 2 25.21 -18.80 14.74
CA VAL A 2 23.82 -18.42 15.02
C VAL A 2 23.01 -18.57 13.73
N SER A 3 21.99 -19.42 13.78
CA SER A 3 21.05 -19.70 12.69
C SER A 3 20.37 -18.40 12.25
N GLY A 4 20.44 -18.08 10.96
CA GLY A 4 19.79 -16.92 10.37
C GLY A 4 18.28 -17.00 10.56
N ALA A 5 17.69 -15.95 11.12
CA ALA A 5 16.25 -15.77 11.11
C ALA A 5 15.81 -15.59 9.64
N GLN A 6 15.02 -16.54 9.14
CA GLN A 6 14.32 -16.37 7.87
C GLN A 6 13.37 -15.18 8.05
N ALA A 7 13.51 -14.14 7.21
CA ALA A 7 12.53 -13.07 7.15
C ALA A 7 11.25 -13.65 6.53
N SER A 8 10.35 -14.16 7.37
CA SER A 8 9.02 -14.55 6.93
C SER A 8 8.33 -13.30 6.37
N THR A 9 8.03 -13.32 5.07
CA THR A 9 7.38 -12.23 4.34
C THR A 9 5.94 -12.63 4.10
N VAL A 10 5.00 -11.71 4.34
CA VAL A 10 3.62 -11.87 3.85
C VAL A 10 3.63 -11.42 2.40
N ARG A 11 3.47 -12.37 1.48
CA ARG A 11 3.42 -12.13 0.04
C ARG A 11 1.98 -12.28 -0.44
N HIS A 12 1.44 -11.24 -1.06
CA HIS A 12 0.25 -11.33 -1.89
C HIS A 12 0.68 -11.57 -3.34
N SER A 13 -0.06 -12.40 -4.08
CA SER A 13 0.20 -12.70 -5.49
C SER A 13 -1.09 -12.73 -6.30
N VAL A 14 -1.16 -11.94 -7.36
CA VAL A 14 -2.26 -12.01 -8.34
C VAL A 14 -1.79 -12.84 -9.53
N THR A 15 -2.28 -14.08 -9.66
CA THR A 15 -1.85 -15.02 -10.70
C THR A 15 -3.04 -15.36 -11.61
N ASP A 16 -2.89 -15.15 -12.93
CA ASP A 16 -3.60 -15.93 -13.94
C ASP A 16 -2.77 -17.22 -14.14
N ASP A 17 -3.38 -18.37 -13.92
CA ASP A 17 -2.73 -19.68 -13.85
C ASP A 17 -1.77 -19.91 -15.06
N GLN A 18 -0.48 -20.12 -14.77
CA GLN A 18 0.61 -20.53 -15.68
C GLN A 18 1.56 -19.46 -16.28
N SER A 19 1.95 -18.41 -15.54
CA SER A 19 3.19 -17.68 -15.87
C SER A 19 3.96 -17.24 -14.62
N ASP A 20 5.30 -17.21 -14.71
CA ASP A 20 6.20 -16.63 -13.68
C ASP A 20 6.04 -15.09 -13.55
N ASP A 21 5.06 -14.52 -14.25
CA ASP A 21 4.69 -13.10 -14.33
C ASP A 21 3.65 -12.75 -13.25
N ASN A 22 4.05 -12.88 -11.99
CA ASN A 22 3.18 -12.65 -10.85
C ASN A 22 3.35 -11.22 -10.32
N PHE A 23 2.25 -10.47 -10.17
CA PHE A 23 2.26 -9.26 -9.37
C PHE A 23 2.36 -9.66 -7.90
N SER A 24 3.43 -9.28 -7.21
CA SER A 24 3.53 -9.55 -5.78
C SER A 24 3.78 -8.32 -4.93
N PHE A 25 3.05 -8.21 -3.83
CA PHE A 25 3.22 -7.14 -2.85
C PHE A 25 3.66 -7.73 -1.51
N ASP A 26 4.88 -7.41 -1.10
CA ASP A 26 5.51 -7.94 0.10
C ASP A 26 5.45 -6.88 1.22
N LEU A 27 4.90 -7.28 2.38
CA LEU A 27 4.87 -6.41 3.55
C LEU A 27 6.26 -6.26 4.19
N PRO A 28 6.69 -5.03 4.55
CA PRO A 28 7.94 -4.82 5.26
C PRO A 28 7.88 -5.32 6.71
N GLY A 29 9.02 -5.75 7.23
CA GLY A 29 9.17 -6.09 8.65
C GLY A 29 9.16 -7.59 8.89
N THR A 30 8.73 -8.00 10.08
CA THR A 30 8.69 -9.41 10.51
C THR A 30 7.24 -9.84 10.74
N VAL A 31 6.87 -11.04 10.28
CA VAL A 31 5.54 -11.62 10.53
C VAL A 31 5.20 -11.58 12.02
N THR A 32 3.98 -11.17 12.33
CA THR A 32 3.45 -11.06 13.69
C THR A 32 2.02 -11.58 13.77
N GLY A 33 1.61 -12.02 14.97
CA GLY A 33 0.21 -12.37 15.27
C GLY A 33 -0.64 -11.17 15.68
N LYS A 34 -0.06 -9.97 15.78
CA LYS A 34 -0.80 -8.73 16.01
C LYS A 34 -1.56 -8.35 14.74
N VAL A 35 -2.74 -7.78 14.90
CA VAL A 35 -3.56 -7.25 13.79
C VAL A 35 -3.92 -5.80 14.09
N VAL A 36 -3.97 -4.96 13.06
CA VAL A 36 -4.45 -3.58 13.18
C VAL A 36 -5.91 -3.56 13.64
N ASP A 37 -6.21 -2.76 14.65
CA ASP A 37 -7.59 -2.50 15.07
C ASP A 37 -8.30 -1.61 14.05
N THR A 38 -9.40 -2.12 13.49
CA THR A 38 -10.17 -1.44 12.44
C THR A 38 -11.37 -0.67 12.98
N ALA A 39 -11.68 -0.76 14.28
CA ALA A 39 -12.87 -0.14 14.86
C ALA A 39 -12.90 1.39 14.72
N GLY A 40 -11.73 2.03 14.63
CA GLY A 40 -11.57 3.48 14.44
C GLY A 40 -11.41 3.93 12.99
N VAL A 41 -11.39 3.01 12.02
CA VAL A 41 -11.23 3.36 10.61
C VAL A 41 -12.58 3.80 10.03
N PRO A 42 -12.67 4.97 9.37
CA PRO A 42 -13.89 5.39 8.70
C PRO A 42 -14.38 4.33 7.71
N ALA A 43 -15.68 4.01 7.74
CA ALA A 43 -16.24 2.91 6.94
C ALA A 43 -16.04 3.09 5.43
N ASN A 44 -15.98 4.33 4.95
CA ASN A 44 -15.71 4.65 3.54
C ASN A 44 -14.23 4.47 3.14
N LEU A 45 -13.35 4.16 4.08
CA LEU A 45 -11.92 3.90 3.88
C LEU A 45 -11.55 2.47 4.26
N LEU A 46 -12.47 1.69 4.81
CA LEU A 46 -12.25 0.28 5.13
C LEU A 46 -12.90 -0.56 4.04
N HIS A 47 -12.09 -1.02 3.09
CA HIS A 47 -12.53 -1.91 2.02
C HIS A 47 -12.22 -3.38 2.30
N GLY A 48 -11.33 -3.64 3.27
CA GLY A 48 -10.98 -4.97 3.71
C GLY A 48 -12.17 -5.74 4.29
N VAL A 49 -12.33 -7.00 3.91
CA VAL A 49 -13.35 -7.91 4.44
C VAL A 49 -12.74 -9.03 5.29
N GLY A 50 -13.47 -9.45 6.32
CA GLY A 50 -13.10 -10.62 7.12
C GLY A 50 -11.85 -10.44 7.99
N ASN A 51 -11.09 -11.52 8.17
CA ASN A 51 -9.87 -11.53 8.97
C ASN A 51 -8.66 -11.08 8.12
N ALA A 52 -7.66 -10.48 8.76
CA ALA A 52 -6.40 -10.18 8.09
C ALA A 52 -5.77 -11.46 7.51
N MET A 53 -5.36 -11.39 6.24
CA MET A 53 -4.64 -12.47 5.54
C MET A 53 -3.25 -12.71 6.14
N GLY A 54 -2.64 -11.65 6.65
CA GLY A 54 -1.33 -11.70 7.28
C GLY A 54 -0.99 -10.35 7.90
N SER A 55 -0.01 -10.35 8.80
CA SER A 55 0.46 -9.12 9.44
C SER A 55 1.96 -9.14 9.70
N THR A 56 2.57 -7.96 9.66
CA THR A 56 3.98 -7.74 9.95
C THR A 56 4.17 -6.60 10.94
N GLU A 57 5.33 -6.56 11.59
CA GLU A 57 5.72 -5.48 12.50
C GLU A 57 7.05 -4.86 12.06
N VAL A 58 7.09 -3.52 12.01
CA VAL A 58 8.30 -2.74 11.70
C VAL A 58 8.38 -1.52 12.61
N GLY A 59 9.44 -1.44 13.41
CA GLY A 59 9.66 -0.33 14.35
C GLY A 59 8.45 -0.08 15.29
N GLY A 60 7.79 -1.15 15.74
CA GLY A 60 6.59 -1.10 16.57
C GLY A 60 5.27 -0.83 15.82
N SER A 61 5.33 -0.49 14.54
CA SER A 61 4.13 -0.34 13.70
C SER A 61 3.64 -1.70 13.25
N VAL A 62 2.34 -1.92 13.31
CA VAL A 62 1.70 -3.16 12.82
C VAL A 62 1.10 -2.89 11.45
N LEU A 63 1.37 -3.76 10.49
CA LEU A 63 0.79 -3.74 9.16
C LEU A 63 -0.06 -4.99 8.98
N SER A 64 -1.31 -4.83 8.56
CA SER A 64 -2.25 -5.93 8.33
C SER A 64 -2.86 -5.82 6.95
N THR A 65 -2.80 -6.90 6.17
CA THR A 65 -3.41 -6.97 4.84
C THR A 65 -4.73 -7.71 4.91
N PHE A 66 -5.74 -7.17 4.23
CA PHE A 66 -7.08 -7.69 4.11
C PHE A 66 -7.41 -7.87 2.64
N GLU A 67 -8.21 -8.88 2.32
CA GLU A 67 -8.80 -9.05 1.00
C GLU A 67 -9.88 -7.98 0.78
N THR A 68 -10.00 -7.47 -0.44
CA THR A 68 -11.07 -6.55 -0.85
C THR A 68 -11.79 -7.11 -2.07
N ALA A 69 -12.87 -6.48 -2.51
CA ALA A 69 -13.55 -6.87 -3.74
C ALA A 69 -12.66 -6.74 -5.00
N ASP A 70 -11.68 -5.83 -4.95
CA ASP A 70 -10.86 -5.43 -6.11
C ASP A 70 -9.37 -5.82 -5.96
N GLY A 71 -9.01 -6.56 -4.92
CA GLY A 71 -7.62 -6.91 -4.61
C GLY A 71 -7.38 -6.98 -3.10
N MET A 72 -6.51 -6.09 -2.60
CA MET A 72 -6.18 -6.04 -1.17
C MET A 72 -6.14 -4.61 -0.62
N GLN A 73 -6.27 -4.53 0.71
CA GLN A 73 -6.04 -3.33 1.48
C GLN A 73 -5.03 -3.63 2.59
N THR A 74 -3.97 -2.84 2.67
CA THR A 74 -3.05 -2.87 3.81
C THR A 74 -3.32 -1.69 4.73
N LEU A 75 -3.61 -2.00 5.99
CA LEU A 75 -3.70 -1.00 7.06
C LEU A 75 -2.43 -1.00 7.89
N ILE A 76 -2.04 0.18 8.38
CA ILE A 76 -0.83 0.40 9.16
C ILE A 76 -1.21 1.15 10.42
N SER A 77 -0.94 0.58 11.59
CA SER A 77 -1.06 1.26 12.88
C SER A 77 0.32 1.75 13.31
N VAL A 78 0.49 3.07 13.33
CA VAL A 78 1.73 3.75 13.74
C VAL A 78 1.57 4.18 15.20
N PRO A 79 2.32 3.59 16.16
CA PRO A 79 2.00 3.73 17.58
C PRO A 79 2.50 5.03 18.22
N SER A 80 3.46 5.72 17.60
CA SER A 80 4.07 6.93 18.17
C SER A 80 4.87 7.71 17.13
N ALA A 81 5.27 8.93 17.46
CA ALA A 81 6.13 9.78 16.62
C ALA A 81 7.54 9.21 16.39
N ASN A 82 7.97 8.25 17.21
CA ASN A 82 9.27 7.58 17.09
C ASN A 82 9.22 6.35 16.17
N ALA A 83 8.04 5.95 15.71
CA ALA A 83 7.88 4.87 14.75
C ALA A 83 8.40 5.30 13.36
N PRO A 84 8.66 4.34 12.45
CA PRO A 84 9.02 4.66 11.07
C PRO A 84 8.03 5.62 10.42
N GLN A 85 8.55 6.61 9.70
CA GLN A 85 7.74 7.54 8.91
C GLN A 85 7.70 7.14 7.43
N GLU A 86 8.52 6.18 7.04
CA GLU A 86 8.53 5.57 5.72
C GLU A 86 8.33 4.07 5.83
N TYR A 87 7.42 3.52 5.02
CA TYR A 87 7.19 2.10 4.87
C TYR A 87 7.48 1.70 3.41
N ARG A 88 8.33 0.70 3.22
CA ARG A 88 8.84 0.29 1.91
C ARG A 88 8.25 -1.07 1.55
N PHE A 89 7.39 -1.08 0.53
CA PHE A 89 6.76 -2.30 0.04
C PHE A 89 7.49 -2.76 -1.21
N GLN A 90 8.00 -4.00 -1.19
CA GLN A 90 8.57 -4.59 -2.40
C GLN A 90 7.42 -4.98 -3.32
N VAL A 91 7.53 -4.57 -4.57
CA VAL A 91 6.56 -4.87 -5.62
C VAL A 91 7.29 -5.65 -6.70
N ALA A 92 7.01 -6.95 -6.81
CA ALA A 92 7.45 -7.72 -7.96
C ALA A 92 6.47 -7.48 -9.10
N LEU A 93 6.98 -7.03 -10.23
CA LEU A 93 6.21 -6.73 -11.43
C LEU A 93 6.60 -7.71 -12.54
N PRO A 94 5.62 -8.17 -13.35
CA PRO A 94 5.90 -8.90 -14.58
C PRO A 94 6.87 -8.17 -15.51
N ALA A 95 7.54 -8.93 -16.37
CA ALA A 95 8.40 -8.32 -17.39
C ALA A 95 7.61 -7.35 -18.28
N GLY A 96 8.15 -6.16 -18.53
CA GLY A 96 7.48 -5.11 -19.31
C GLY A 96 6.53 -4.22 -18.51
N ILE A 97 6.24 -4.54 -17.24
CA ILE A 97 5.45 -3.68 -16.34
C ILE A 97 6.35 -2.79 -15.50
N LYS A 98 5.96 -1.51 -15.35
CA LYS A 98 6.70 -0.50 -14.59
C LYS A 98 5.78 0.23 -13.61
N ALA A 99 6.29 0.54 -12.42
CA ALA A 99 5.62 1.42 -11.47
C ALA A 99 5.89 2.89 -11.82
N ALA A 100 4.83 3.69 -11.94
CA ALA A 100 4.90 5.12 -12.19
C ALA A 100 3.99 5.86 -11.20
N GLY A 101 4.47 6.98 -10.66
CA GLY A 101 3.61 7.86 -9.86
C GLY A 101 2.48 8.45 -10.71
N PHE A 102 1.25 8.44 -10.19
CA PHE A 102 0.07 8.93 -10.89
C PHE A 102 -0.35 10.32 -10.38
N ARG A 103 -1.11 11.08 -11.18
CA ARG A 103 -1.40 12.51 -10.90
C ARG A 103 -2.23 12.75 -9.64
N ASP A 104 -2.98 11.76 -9.22
CA ASP A 104 -3.80 11.76 -8.00
C ASP A 104 -2.98 11.48 -6.72
N GLY A 105 -1.70 11.12 -6.84
CA GLY A 105 -0.82 10.75 -5.73
C GLY A 105 -0.71 9.25 -5.48
N GLY A 106 -1.35 8.42 -6.31
CA GLY A 106 -1.20 6.96 -6.33
C GLY A 106 0.04 6.48 -7.12
N ILE A 107 0.13 5.17 -7.30
CA ILE A 107 1.12 4.52 -8.17
C ILE A 107 0.34 3.70 -9.20
N ALA A 108 0.55 3.95 -10.49
CA ALA A 108 0.05 3.10 -11.56
C ALA A 108 1.12 2.07 -11.95
N PHE A 109 0.69 0.86 -12.24
CA PHE A 109 1.51 -0.17 -12.88
C PHE A 109 1.15 -0.18 -14.36
N VAL A 110 2.11 0.16 -15.22
CA VAL A 110 1.86 0.38 -16.66
C VAL A 110 2.71 -0.55 -17.52
N ASP A 111 2.15 -0.97 -18.65
CA ASP A 111 2.89 -1.69 -19.70
C ASP A 111 3.74 -0.74 -20.57
N ASP A 112 4.43 -1.31 -21.56
CA ASP A 112 5.26 -0.53 -22.50
C ASP A 112 4.45 0.40 -23.41
N ASN A 113 3.12 0.26 -23.46
CA ASN A 113 2.20 1.17 -24.16
C ASN A 113 1.63 2.26 -23.22
N ALA A 114 2.13 2.37 -21.99
CA ALA A 114 1.62 3.26 -20.94
C ALA A 114 0.16 2.99 -20.54
N SER A 115 -0.34 1.77 -20.78
CA SER A 115 -1.66 1.33 -20.33
C SER A 115 -1.57 0.79 -18.91
N ALA A 116 -2.38 1.32 -17.99
CA ALA A 116 -2.36 0.90 -16.59
C ALA A 116 -3.02 -0.47 -16.42
N VAL A 117 -2.27 -1.46 -15.96
CA VAL A 117 -2.74 -2.83 -15.70
C VAL A 117 -3.15 -3.04 -14.24
N GLY A 118 -2.85 -2.08 -13.37
CA GLY A 118 -3.25 -2.01 -11.98
C GLY A 118 -2.75 -0.73 -11.33
N ALA A 119 -3.15 -0.47 -10.10
CA ALA A 119 -2.71 0.69 -9.35
C ALA A 119 -2.76 0.50 -7.83
N LEU A 120 -1.99 1.31 -7.12
CA LEU A 120 -2.23 1.66 -5.73
C LEU A 120 -2.92 3.02 -5.72
N ARG A 121 -4.09 3.10 -5.10
CA ARG A 121 -4.82 4.36 -4.91
C ARG A 121 -3.99 5.33 -4.06
N PRO A 122 -4.28 6.65 -4.13
CA PRO A 122 -3.65 7.62 -3.25
C PRO A 122 -3.75 7.17 -1.79
N PRO A 123 -2.64 7.22 -1.02
CA PRO A 123 -2.67 6.74 0.35
C PRO A 123 -3.47 7.72 1.19
N TRP A 124 -4.04 7.20 2.27
CA TRP A 124 -4.73 8.00 3.28
C TRP A 124 -4.15 7.71 4.66
N ALA A 125 -4.27 8.67 5.57
CA ALA A 125 -3.88 8.49 6.96
C ALA A 125 -4.65 9.44 7.88
N PHE A 126 -4.98 8.96 9.07
CA PHE A 126 -5.69 9.72 10.11
C PHE A 126 -5.07 9.46 11.49
N ASP A 127 -5.00 10.52 12.30
CA ASP A 127 -4.60 10.42 13.70
C ASP A 127 -5.75 9.86 14.56
N ALA A 128 -5.50 9.54 15.83
CA ALA A 128 -6.51 8.95 16.71
C ALA A 128 -7.72 9.86 17.03
N ARG A 129 -7.69 11.14 16.63
CA ARG A 129 -8.83 12.07 16.70
C ARG A 129 -9.57 12.18 15.37
N GLY A 130 -9.13 11.45 14.34
CA GLY A 130 -9.66 11.54 12.99
C GLY A 130 -9.13 12.74 12.20
N ALA A 131 -8.04 13.39 12.63
CA ALA A 131 -7.42 14.46 11.85
C ALA A 131 -6.58 13.86 10.72
N ALA A 132 -6.73 14.39 9.50
CA ALA A 132 -6.01 13.91 8.34
C ALA A 132 -4.49 14.11 8.49
N VAL A 133 -3.74 13.05 8.20
CA VAL A 133 -2.28 13.05 8.21
C VAL A 133 -1.78 13.12 6.79
N LYS A 134 -0.88 14.06 6.51
CA LYS A 134 -0.30 14.18 5.17
C LYS A 134 0.54 12.94 4.86
N THR A 135 0.10 12.19 3.85
CA THR A 135 0.73 10.97 3.38
C THR A 135 0.90 11.02 1.86
N PHE A 136 1.90 10.34 1.32
CA PHE A 136 2.15 10.27 -0.12
C PHE A 136 2.98 9.04 -0.49
N PHE A 137 2.81 8.60 -1.73
CA PHE A 137 3.66 7.57 -2.34
C PHE A 137 4.83 8.16 -3.12
N ARG A 138 5.89 7.36 -3.20
CA ARG A 138 6.97 7.50 -4.18
C ARG A 138 7.32 6.11 -4.72
N ALA A 139 7.38 5.98 -6.04
CA ALA A 139 7.95 4.80 -6.68
C ALA A 139 9.49 4.92 -6.73
N ASP A 140 10.19 3.87 -6.34
CA ASP A 140 11.65 3.77 -6.34
C ASP A 140 12.05 2.40 -6.93
N GLY A 141 12.03 2.31 -8.26
CA GLY A 141 12.18 1.04 -8.97
C GLY A 141 11.04 0.07 -8.66
N GLN A 142 11.38 -1.07 -8.06
CA GLN A 142 10.42 -2.11 -7.61
C GLN A 142 9.97 -1.91 -6.15
N VAL A 143 10.06 -0.67 -5.63
CA VAL A 143 9.66 -0.34 -4.26
C VAL A 143 8.61 0.77 -4.29
N ALA A 144 7.46 0.51 -3.68
CA ALA A 144 6.50 1.54 -3.32
C ALA A 144 6.84 2.06 -1.93
N VAL A 145 7.19 3.35 -1.81
CA VAL A 145 7.51 3.99 -0.53
C VAL A 145 6.33 4.84 -0.09
N LEU A 146 5.66 4.41 0.98
CA LEU A 146 4.68 5.22 1.68
C LEU A 146 5.39 6.13 2.69
N SER A 147 5.12 7.44 2.66
CA SER A 147 5.68 8.40 3.61
C SER A 147 4.58 9.13 4.38
N LEU A 148 4.70 9.20 5.70
CA LEU A 148 3.81 9.96 6.59
C LEU A 148 4.55 11.17 7.15
N ARG A 149 3.92 12.35 7.10
CA ARG A 149 4.47 13.56 7.73
C ARG A 149 3.94 13.71 9.15
N VAL A 150 4.73 13.28 10.13
CA VAL A 150 4.43 13.44 11.55
C VAL A 150 4.59 14.90 11.97
N THR A 151 3.65 15.38 12.77
CA THR A 151 3.68 16.72 13.37
C THR A 151 3.56 16.62 14.90
N PRO A 152 4.02 17.62 15.67
CA PRO A 152 4.00 17.56 17.13
C PRO A 152 2.59 17.48 17.77
N ASP A 153 1.57 17.92 17.04
CA ASP A 153 0.17 17.96 17.45
C ASP A 153 -0.61 16.68 17.14
N MET A 154 0.02 15.71 16.49
CA MET A 154 -0.58 14.44 16.07
C MET A 154 -0.85 13.53 17.27
N VAL A 155 -2.02 12.88 17.28
CA VAL A 155 -2.40 11.92 18.34
C VAL A 155 -2.32 10.49 17.81
N PHE A 156 -1.67 9.62 18.57
CA PHE A 156 -1.42 8.24 18.19
C PHE A 156 -2.45 7.27 18.81
N PRO A 157 -2.71 6.09 18.19
CA PRO A 157 -2.09 5.63 16.96
C PRO A 157 -2.59 6.41 15.73
N VAL A 158 -1.69 6.62 14.77
CA VAL A 158 -2.09 7.01 13.42
C VAL A 158 -2.41 5.74 12.67
N VAL A 159 -3.53 5.74 11.94
CA VAL A 159 -3.88 4.67 11.02
C VAL A 159 -3.70 5.18 9.59
N ALA A 160 -2.94 4.44 8.79
CA ALA A 160 -2.79 4.67 7.37
C ALA A 160 -3.30 3.48 6.57
N GLY A 161 -3.77 3.72 5.35
CA GLY A 161 -4.23 2.68 4.45
C GLY A 161 -3.67 2.82 3.04
N ILE A 162 -3.50 1.64 2.43
CA ILE A 162 -3.09 1.45 1.05
C ILE A 162 -4.12 0.51 0.43
N ASP A 163 -4.67 0.91 -0.70
CA ASP A 163 -5.70 0.17 -1.43
C ASP A 163 -5.19 -0.15 -2.83
N GLU A 164 -5.22 -1.43 -3.19
CA GLU A 164 -5.03 -1.87 -4.56
C GLU A 164 -6.30 -1.59 -5.38
N ALA A 165 -6.11 -1.24 -6.65
CA ALA A 165 -7.16 -1.08 -7.64
C ALA A 165 -6.77 -1.83 -8.92
N VAL A 166 -7.70 -2.62 -9.46
CA VAL A 166 -7.56 -3.28 -10.77
C VAL A 166 -8.00 -2.37 -11.92
N GLN A 167 -7.56 -2.73 -13.13
CA GLN A 167 -7.65 -1.96 -14.38
C GLN A 167 -9.04 -1.34 -14.69
N GLU A 168 -10.14 -1.94 -14.25
CA GLU A 168 -11.50 -1.43 -14.52
C GLU A 168 -11.81 -0.10 -13.82
N ASP A 169 -11.17 0.21 -12.69
CA ASP A 169 -11.31 1.48 -11.95
C ASP A 169 -10.38 2.57 -12.52
N VAL A 170 -9.21 2.18 -13.05
CA VAL A 170 -8.20 3.11 -13.58
C VAL A 170 -8.67 3.80 -14.86
N ASN A 171 -9.50 3.13 -15.66
CA ASN A 171 -10.00 3.66 -16.94
C ASN A 171 -11.03 4.81 -16.78
N HIS A 172 -11.55 5.05 -15.56
CA HIS A 172 -12.35 6.24 -15.25
C HIS A 172 -11.50 7.49 -14.93
N SER A 173 -10.19 7.32 -14.72
CA SER A 173 -9.24 8.42 -14.52
C SER A 173 -8.51 8.69 -15.84
N GLN A 174 -9.17 9.38 -16.77
CA GLN A 174 -8.61 9.64 -18.11
C GLN A 174 -7.20 10.26 -18.04
N PRO A 175 -6.25 9.82 -18.88
CA PRO A 175 -5.00 10.55 -19.08
C PRO A 175 -5.32 11.95 -19.64
N ILE A 176 -4.67 12.98 -19.10
CA ILE A 176 -4.68 14.30 -19.73
C ILE A 176 -4.03 14.17 -21.10
N ASP A 177 -4.80 14.50 -22.13
CA ASP A 177 -4.23 14.87 -23.42
C ASP A 177 -3.32 16.09 -23.19
N PRO A 178 -2.00 16.01 -23.45
CA PRO A 178 -1.13 17.19 -23.41
C PRO A 178 -1.45 18.21 -24.53
N GLY A 179 -2.48 17.96 -25.35
CA GLY A 179 -2.80 18.70 -26.56
C GLY A 179 -3.95 19.71 -26.54
N THR A 180 -4.71 19.91 -25.44
CA THR A 180 -5.78 20.92 -25.45
C THR A 180 -5.58 22.02 -24.40
N GLY A 181 -4.54 22.81 -24.62
CA GLY A 181 -4.56 24.22 -24.24
C GLY A 181 -4.92 25.03 -25.49
N LEU A 182 -6.15 25.55 -25.53
CA LEU A 182 -6.56 26.91 -25.94
C LEU A 182 -8.10 27.01 -25.84
#